data_AF-A0A7C7STL6-F1
#
_entry.id   AF-A0A7C7STL6-F1
#
_cell.length_a   1.000
_cell.length_b   1.000
_cell.length_c   1.000
_cell.angle_alpha   90.00
_cell.angle_beta   90.00
_cell.angle_gamma   90.00
#
_symmetry.space_group_name_H-M   'P 1'
#
loop_
_entity.id
_entity.type
_entity.pdbx_description
1 polymer ?
#
loop_
_entity_poly.entity_id
_entity_poly.type
_entity_poly.pdbx_seq_one_letter_code
_entity_poly.pdbx_strand_id
1 'polypeptide(L)'
;VGLGAGLSPNYEGSDEYEAMPIGYFRYEGEHVIVQSSGPGVEVDLFKTRQFDFGPIVRYHGGRDDVDDAVVDRLDDVDSTVDGGLFIGSGIPLSALGMDTDTVMTGKVTYLHDLIDNGHGGFQIKGSLGSRVMLDEKTALMPSISTSYASEDYNDSMFSVSAAETARTGLATYNADSGFKDVGASVVGTHQFTNHWSGSVIMNYTRLINDAADSPIVDDRGSANQFFTGASINYSF
;
A
#
# COMPACT_ATOMS: atom_id res chain seq x y z
N VAL A 1 -12.77 -2.31 -15.78
CA VAL A 1 -12.48 -0.93 -15.29
C VAL A 1 -13.42 -0.62 -14.13
N GLY A 2 -13.11 0.34 -13.28
CA GLY A 2 -13.95 0.72 -12.15
C GLY A 2 -13.52 2.04 -11.55
N LEU A 3 -14.46 2.67 -10.85
CA LEU A 3 -14.26 3.95 -10.18
C LEU A 3 -14.90 3.89 -8.79
N GLY A 4 -14.26 4.54 -7.84
CA GLY A 4 -14.65 4.55 -6.45
C GLY A 4 -14.06 5.71 -5.68
N ALA A 5 -14.25 5.66 -4.37
CA ALA A 5 -13.62 6.56 -3.43
C ALA A 5 -13.20 5.78 -2.19
N GLY A 6 -12.18 6.30 -1.49
CA GLY A 6 -11.71 5.76 -0.23
C GLY A 6 -11.36 6.86 0.75
N LEU A 7 -11.11 6.45 1.99
CA LEU A 7 -10.53 7.25 3.04
C LEU A 7 -9.15 6.68 3.35
N SER A 8 -8.14 7.54 3.31
CA SER A 8 -6.75 7.24 3.69
C SER A 8 -6.29 8.24 4.75
N PRO A 9 -5.26 7.89 5.54
CA PRO A 9 -4.54 8.87 6.34
C PRO A 9 -3.99 9.97 5.42
N ASN A 10 -4.01 11.22 5.88
CA ASN A 10 -3.53 12.37 5.10
C ASN A 10 -2.02 12.33 4.83
N TYR A 11 -1.25 11.69 5.72
CA TYR A 11 0.13 11.25 5.50
C TYR A 11 0.40 9.96 6.28
N GLU A 12 1.51 9.27 6.00
CA GLU A 12 1.87 8.04 6.71
C GLU A 12 2.13 8.31 8.20
N GLY A 13 1.25 7.78 9.07
CA GLY A 13 1.32 8.00 10.51
C GLY A 13 0.35 9.05 11.04
N SER A 14 -0.45 9.69 10.17
CA SER A 14 -1.51 10.61 10.57
C SER A 14 -2.67 9.89 11.27
N ASP A 15 -3.34 10.57 12.20
CA ASP A 15 -4.65 10.17 12.72
C ASP A 15 -5.82 10.90 12.03
N GLU A 16 -5.51 11.79 11.08
CA GLU A 16 -6.45 12.53 10.23
C GLU A 16 -6.58 11.86 8.86
N TYR A 17 -7.81 11.90 8.31
CA TYR A 17 -8.18 11.11 7.14
C TYR A 17 -8.81 11.99 6.07
N GLU A 18 -8.41 11.73 4.83
CA GLU A 18 -8.91 12.43 3.66
C GLU A 18 -9.56 11.47 2.66
N ALA A 19 -10.45 12.04 1.84
CA ALA A 19 -11.12 11.29 0.78
C ALA A 19 -10.30 11.32 -0.50
N MET A 20 -10.05 10.15 -1.08
CA MET A 20 -9.30 9.99 -2.33
C MET A 20 -10.10 9.22 -3.39
N PRO A 21 -9.93 9.51 -4.69
CA PRO A 21 -10.52 8.71 -5.75
C PRO A 21 -9.82 7.34 -5.85
N ILE A 22 -10.60 6.29 -6.16
CA ILE A 22 -10.08 4.95 -6.43
C ILE A 22 -10.35 4.63 -7.90
N GLY A 23 -9.28 4.40 -8.66
CA GLY A 23 -9.35 3.86 -10.02
C GLY A 23 -9.01 2.37 -10.03
N TYR A 24 -9.87 1.56 -10.66
CA TYR A 24 -9.58 0.15 -10.92
C TYR A 24 -9.53 -0.11 -12.41
N PHE A 25 -8.53 -0.85 -12.87
CA PHE A 25 -8.56 -1.42 -14.20
C PHE A 25 -7.78 -2.71 -14.26
N ARG A 26 -8.17 -3.55 -15.20
CA ARG A 26 -7.46 -4.77 -15.56
C ARG A 26 -7.68 -4.98 -17.04
N TYR A 27 -6.59 -5.19 -17.76
CA TYR A 27 -6.57 -5.54 -19.16
C TYR A 27 -5.74 -6.82 -19.29
N GLU A 28 -6.33 -7.84 -19.89
CA GLU A 28 -5.67 -9.10 -20.15
C GLU A 28 -5.41 -9.23 -21.65
N GLY A 29 -4.16 -9.03 -22.05
CA GLY A 29 -3.71 -9.23 -23.42
C GLY A 29 -3.29 -10.67 -23.70
N GLU A 30 -2.77 -10.92 -24.89
CA GLU A 30 -2.26 -12.24 -25.27
C GLU A 30 -1.01 -12.64 -24.46
N HIS A 31 -0.12 -11.69 -24.20
CA HIS A 31 1.19 -11.93 -23.59
C HIS A 31 1.34 -11.31 -22.20
N VAL A 32 0.59 -10.26 -21.89
CA VAL A 32 0.74 -9.44 -20.68
C VAL A 32 -0.59 -9.17 -20.00
N ILE A 33 -0.54 -8.91 -18.70
CA ILE A 33 -1.68 -8.37 -17.94
C ILE A 33 -1.27 -6.99 -17.41
N VAL A 34 -2.09 -5.98 -17.67
CA VAL A 34 -1.90 -4.63 -17.12
C VAL A 34 -3.04 -4.36 -16.15
N GLN A 35 -2.71 -3.99 -14.92
CA GLN A 35 -3.74 -3.77 -13.90
C GLN A 35 -3.36 -2.70 -12.88
N SER A 36 -4.37 -2.17 -12.22
CA SER A 36 -4.22 -1.27 -11.07
C SER A 36 -3.63 -2.01 -9.86
N SER A 37 -2.74 -1.35 -9.12
CA SER A 37 -2.05 -1.85 -7.93
C SER A 37 -1.89 -0.76 -6.88
N GLY A 38 -2.90 -0.59 -6.01
CA GLY A 38 -3.06 0.63 -5.21
C GLY A 38 -3.31 1.83 -6.13
N PRO A 39 -2.83 3.04 -5.80
CA PRO A 39 -2.82 4.20 -6.71
C PRO A 39 -1.67 4.07 -7.73
N GLY A 40 -1.59 2.93 -8.41
CA GLY A 40 -0.48 2.57 -9.29
C GLY A 40 -0.88 1.58 -10.37
N VAL A 41 0.07 1.27 -11.24
CA VAL A 41 -0.07 0.36 -12.37
C VAL A 41 1.05 -0.65 -12.33
N GLU A 42 0.69 -1.92 -12.53
CA GLU A 42 1.66 -2.98 -12.75
C GLU A 42 1.41 -3.68 -14.07
N VAL A 43 2.50 -4.15 -14.68
CA VAL A 43 2.48 -4.94 -15.90
C VAL A 43 3.08 -6.30 -15.56
N ASP A 44 2.26 -7.34 -15.60
CA ASP A 44 2.74 -8.70 -15.56
C ASP A 44 3.21 -9.13 -16.96
N LEU A 45 4.50 -9.42 -17.07
CA LEU A 45 5.17 -9.79 -18.30
C LEU A 45 5.09 -11.29 -18.59
N PHE A 46 4.65 -12.11 -17.62
CA PHE A 46 4.66 -13.56 -17.73
C PHE A 46 3.28 -14.15 -17.39
N LYS A 47 2.49 -14.48 -18.41
CA LYS A 47 1.25 -15.27 -18.27
C LYS A 47 1.43 -16.72 -17.81
N THR A 48 2.59 -17.10 -17.28
CA THR A 48 2.83 -18.48 -16.84
C THR A 48 2.04 -18.77 -15.56
N ARG A 49 1.49 -19.98 -15.41
CA ARG A 49 0.63 -20.34 -14.26
C ARG A 49 1.33 -20.28 -12.89
N GLN A 50 2.64 -20.07 -12.83
CA GLN A 50 3.44 -20.30 -11.62
C GLN A 50 3.95 -19.00 -11.00
N PHE A 51 4.28 -17.99 -11.81
CA PHE A 51 4.83 -16.73 -11.32
C PHE A 51 4.34 -15.55 -12.14
N ASP A 52 4.02 -14.46 -11.43
CA ASP A 52 3.73 -13.15 -11.99
C ASP A 52 4.98 -12.29 -11.77
N PHE A 53 5.43 -11.55 -12.78
CA PHE A 53 6.58 -10.65 -12.62
C PHE A 53 6.52 -9.51 -13.62
N GLY A 54 6.91 -8.32 -13.16
CA GLY A 54 7.20 -7.23 -14.06
C GLY A 54 7.31 -5.87 -13.37
N PRO A 55 7.28 -4.79 -14.15
CA PRO A 55 7.41 -3.45 -13.63
C PRO A 55 6.14 -2.98 -12.92
N ILE A 56 6.34 -2.09 -11.97
CA ILE A 56 5.29 -1.37 -11.26
C ILE A 56 5.66 0.10 -11.15
N VAL A 57 4.67 0.97 -11.26
CA VAL A 57 4.76 2.39 -10.94
C VAL A 57 3.59 2.74 -10.03
N ARG A 58 3.81 3.52 -8.98
CA ARG A 58 2.78 3.85 -7.99
C ARG A 58 2.93 5.28 -7.50
N TYR A 59 1.82 5.99 -7.38
CA TYR A 59 1.78 7.26 -6.66
C TYR A 59 1.98 7.01 -5.15
N HIS A 60 2.84 7.79 -4.53
CA HIS A 60 3.08 7.80 -3.10
C HIS A 60 2.72 9.18 -2.55
N GLY A 61 1.84 9.19 -1.54
CA GLY A 61 1.40 10.43 -0.91
C GLY A 61 2.48 10.96 0.02
N GLY A 62 2.76 12.25 -0.08
CA GLY A 62 3.78 12.93 0.72
C GLY A 62 3.29 13.29 2.12
N ARG A 63 3.95 14.31 2.66
CA ARG A 63 3.61 15.02 3.89
C ARG A 63 3.71 16.52 3.59
N ASP A 64 3.02 16.94 2.54
CA ASP A 64 2.88 18.32 2.07
C ASP A 64 1.43 18.80 2.28
N ASP A 65 1.23 19.98 2.89
CA ASP A 65 -0.09 20.57 3.20
C ASP A 65 -0.98 19.64 4.06
N VAL A 66 -0.50 19.36 5.27
CA VAL A 66 -1.18 18.43 6.19
C VAL A 66 -2.06 19.14 7.20
N ASP A 67 -3.16 18.50 7.61
CA ASP A 67 -4.17 19.09 8.50
C ASP A 67 -3.59 19.41 9.92
N ASP A 68 -2.61 18.62 10.41
CA ASP A 68 -1.93 18.88 11.68
C ASP A 68 -0.96 20.07 11.57
N ALA A 69 -1.36 21.19 12.15
CA ALA A 69 -0.59 22.44 12.11
C ALA A 69 0.85 22.35 12.66
N VAL A 70 1.17 21.38 13.53
CA VAL A 70 2.55 21.16 14.03
C VAL A 70 3.37 20.42 12.99
N VAL A 71 2.80 19.38 12.38
CA VAL A 71 3.44 18.58 11.33
C VAL A 71 3.61 19.39 10.05
N ASP A 72 2.67 20.27 9.73
CA ASP A 72 2.74 21.23 8.61
C ASP A 72 3.90 22.27 8.75
N ARG A 73 4.54 22.34 9.92
CA ARG A 73 5.74 23.18 10.14
C ARG A 73 7.05 22.40 10.08
N LEU A 74 7.00 21.10 9.85
CA LEU A 74 8.19 20.29 9.51
C LEU A 74 8.64 20.62 8.09
N ASP A 75 9.79 20.08 7.69
CA ASP A 75 10.15 20.13 6.27
C ASP A 75 9.17 19.22 5.50
N ASP A 76 8.73 19.71 4.34
CA ASP A 76 7.75 19.03 3.50
C ASP A 76 8.39 17.83 2.81
N VAL A 77 7.59 16.78 2.63
CA VAL A 77 7.92 15.68 1.72
C VAL A 77 6.89 15.72 0.61
N ASP A 78 7.32 16.03 -0.62
CA ASP A 78 6.39 16.15 -1.75
C ASP A 78 5.80 14.77 -2.08
N SER A 79 4.53 14.77 -2.48
CA SER A 79 3.94 13.60 -3.12
C SER A 79 4.75 13.18 -4.36
N THR A 80 5.05 11.88 -4.48
CA THR A 80 5.96 11.36 -5.50
C THR A 80 5.38 10.20 -6.32
N VAL A 81 6.16 9.71 -7.28
CA VAL A 81 5.91 8.49 -8.05
C VAL A 81 7.05 7.51 -7.80
N ASP A 82 6.70 6.40 -7.17
CA ASP A 82 7.55 5.24 -7.00
C ASP A 82 7.60 4.39 -8.27
N GLY A 83 8.79 3.88 -8.61
CA GLY A 83 8.99 2.88 -9.65
C GLY A 83 9.74 1.65 -9.15
N GLY A 84 9.42 0.49 -9.72
CA GLY A 84 10.19 -0.72 -9.40
C GLY A 84 9.66 -1.98 -10.04
N LEU A 85 9.80 -3.09 -9.31
CA LEU A 85 9.53 -4.44 -9.80
C LEU A 85 8.72 -5.22 -8.76
N PHE A 86 7.90 -6.15 -9.24
CA PHE A 86 7.25 -7.13 -8.40
C PHE A 86 7.53 -8.55 -8.87
N ILE A 87 7.48 -9.47 -7.93
CA ILE A 87 7.39 -10.91 -8.18
C ILE A 87 6.28 -11.50 -7.31
N GLY A 88 5.42 -12.31 -7.90
CA GLY A 88 4.32 -12.99 -7.25
C GLY A 88 4.25 -14.47 -7.64
N SER A 89 3.61 -15.28 -6.81
CA SER A 89 3.37 -16.69 -7.10
C SER A 89 2.14 -17.22 -6.36
N GLY A 90 1.39 -18.08 -7.05
CA GLY A 90 0.35 -18.91 -6.44
C GLY A 90 0.94 -20.22 -5.91
N ILE A 91 0.84 -20.41 -4.59
CA ILE A 91 1.30 -21.60 -3.86
C ILE A 91 0.07 -22.41 -3.46
N PRO A 92 -0.22 -23.53 -4.15
CA PRO A 92 -1.27 -24.44 -3.70
C PRO A 92 -0.86 -25.08 -2.38
N LEU A 93 -1.69 -24.96 -1.35
CA LEU A 93 -1.37 -25.50 -0.02
C LEU A 93 -1.28 -27.03 0.01
N SER A 94 -1.92 -27.70 -0.96
CA SER A 94 -1.74 -29.13 -1.20
C SER A 94 -0.29 -29.52 -1.54
N ALA A 95 0.49 -28.64 -2.19
CA ALA A 95 1.92 -28.87 -2.40
C ALA A 95 2.74 -28.81 -1.10
N LEU A 96 2.18 -28.23 -0.03
CA LEU A 96 2.76 -28.20 1.32
C LEU A 96 2.22 -29.33 2.22
N GLY A 97 1.46 -30.28 1.65
CA GLY A 97 0.90 -31.43 2.37
C GLY A 97 -0.38 -31.14 3.15
N MET A 98 -1.06 -30.01 2.88
CA MET A 98 -2.37 -29.70 3.48
C MET A 98 -3.50 -30.28 2.63
N ASP A 99 -4.49 -30.92 3.25
CA ASP A 99 -5.68 -31.45 2.56
C ASP A 99 -6.69 -30.33 2.26
N THR A 100 -6.32 -29.44 1.34
CA THR A 100 -7.15 -28.31 0.89
C THR A 100 -6.81 -27.90 -0.54
N ASP A 101 -7.81 -27.39 -1.25
CA ASP A 101 -7.68 -26.79 -2.58
C ASP A 101 -7.28 -25.30 -2.52
N THR A 102 -7.04 -24.76 -1.32
CA THR A 102 -6.63 -23.36 -1.13
C THR A 102 -5.31 -23.06 -1.83
N VAL A 103 -5.30 -21.99 -2.62
CA VAL A 103 -4.09 -21.38 -3.18
C VAL A 103 -3.78 -20.11 -2.39
N MET A 104 -2.57 -20.02 -1.84
CA MET A 104 -2.04 -18.78 -1.29
C MET A 104 -1.27 -18.02 -2.36
N THR A 105 -1.47 -16.72 -2.45
CA THR A 105 -0.68 -15.84 -3.31
C THR A 105 0.34 -15.10 -2.45
N GLY A 106 1.62 -15.30 -2.75
CA GLY A 106 2.69 -14.50 -2.19
C GLY A 106 3.16 -13.46 -3.20
N LYS A 107 3.46 -12.25 -2.75
CA LYS A 107 4.00 -11.18 -3.60
C LYS A 107 5.03 -10.35 -2.84
N VAL A 108 6.15 -10.08 -3.50
CA VAL A 108 7.18 -9.14 -3.07
C VAL A 108 7.25 -8.01 -4.09
N THR A 109 7.36 -6.77 -3.62
CA THR A 109 7.42 -5.57 -4.47
C THR A 109 8.51 -4.66 -3.95
N TYR A 110 9.42 -4.27 -4.83
CA TYR A 110 10.41 -3.22 -4.60
C TYR A 110 9.92 -1.94 -5.27
N LEU A 111 9.98 -0.83 -4.55
CA LEU A 111 9.64 0.51 -5.04
C LEU A 111 10.73 1.48 -4.60
N HIS A 112 11.10 2.38 -5.50
CA HIS A 112 12.07 3.44 -5.26
C HIS A 112 11.51 4.74 -5.82
N ASP A 113 11.76 5.82 -5.08
CA ASP A 113 11.42 7.16 -5.50
C ASP A 113 12.02 7.48 -6.88
N LEU A 114 11.23 8.07 -7.77
CA LEU A 114 11.67 8.52 -9.08
C LEU A 114 11.68 10.04 -9.23
N ILE A 115 11.14 10.79 -8.27
CA ILE A 115 10.98 12.25 -8.36
C ILE A 115 11.78 12.91 -7.22
N ASP A 116 12.46 14.01 -7.54
CA ASP A 116 13.12 14.82 -6.53
C ASP A 116 12.10 15.38 -5.52
N ASN A 117 12.54 15.63 -4.28
CA ASN A 117 11.74 16.12 -3.14
C ASN A 117 10.70 15.14 -2.56
N GLY A 118 10.58 13.93 -3.10
CA GLY A 118 9.83 12.86 -2.44
C GLY A 118 10.60 12.29 -1.24
N HIS A 119 10.30 11.05 -0.88
CA HIS A 119 10.97 10.38 0.24
C HIS A 119 12.43 9.98 -0.06
N GLY A 120 12.88 10.05 -1.32
CA GLY A 120 14.28 9.84 -1.73
C GLY A 120 14.84 8.42 -1.56
N GLY A 121 14.17 7.57 -0.79
CA GLY A 121 14.57 6.20 -0.49
C GLY A 121 13.73 5.12 -1.19
N PHE A 122 13.93 3.87 -0.76
CA PHE A 122 13.22 2.71 -1.29
C PHE A 122 12.46 1.96 -0.21
N GLN A 123 11.49 1.16 -0.67
CA GLN A 123 10.74 0.22 0.16
C GLN A 123 10.63 -1.16 -0.50
N ILE A 124 10.58 -2.20 0.33
CA ILE A 124 10.30 -3.58 -0.06
C ILE A 124 9.07 -4.05 0.71
N LYS A 125 7.98 -4.31 -0.01
CA LYS A 125 6.74 -4.83 0.55
C LYS A 125 6.58 -6.32 0.27
N GLY A 126 6.40 -7.10 1.32
CA GLY A 126 6.00 -8.50 1.25
C GLY A 126 4.54 -8.67 1.61
N SER A 127 3.82 -9.54 0.90
CA SER A 127 2.43 -9.87 1.21
C SER A 127 2.10 -11.33 0.93
N LEU A 128 1.18 -11.86 1.75
CA LEU A 128 0.61 -13.19 1.60
C LEU A 128 -0.90 -13.06 1.69
N GLY A 129 -1.63 -13.60 0.73
CA GLY A 129 -3.09 -13.60 0.75
C GLY A 129 -3.67 -14.86 0.15
N SER A 130 -4.99 -14.98 0.20
CA SER A 130 -5.70 -16.04 -0.50
C SER A 130 -7.05 -15.54 -0.97
N ARG A 131 -7.53 -16.07 -2.10
CA ARG A 131 -8.88 -15.78 -2.59
C ARG A 131 -9.83 -16.86 -2.09
N VAL A 132 -10.87 -16.44 -1.39
CA VAL A 132 -11.93 -17.30 -0.85
C VAL A 132 -13.25 -16.94 -1.53
N MET A 133 -13.88 -17.92 -2.18
CA MET A 133 -15.24 -17.76 -2.69
C MET A 133 -16.22 -18.04 -1.54
N LEU A 134 -17.03 -17.05 -1.17
CA LEU A 134 -18.10 -17.25 -0.18
C LEU A 134 -19.33 -17.90 -0.82
N ASP A 135 -19.60 -17.52 -2.06
CA ASP A 135 -20.64 -18.05 -2.92
C ASP A 135 -20.22 -17.86 -4.40
N GLU A 136 -21.09 -18.17 -5.36
CA GLU A 136 -20.79 -18.06 -6.80
C GLU A 136 -20.50 -16.62 -7.29
N LYS A 137 -20.93 -15.60 -6.55
CA LYS A 137 -20.87 -14.18 -6.91
C LYS A 137 -19.99 -13.35 -5.97
N THR A 138 -19.65 -13.87 -4.80
CA THR A 138 -18.93 -13.14 -3.75
C THR A 138 -17.58 -13.76 -3.49
N ALA A 139 -16.52 -12.98 -3.66
CA ALA A 139 -15.15 -13.36 -3.32
C ALA A 139 -14.60 -12.42 -2.23
N LEU A 140 -13.87 -12.99 -1.28
CA LEU A 140 -13.00 -12.27 -0.36
C LEU A 140 -11.55 -12.57 -0.68
N MET A 141 -10.69 -11.57 -0.49
CA MET A 141 -9.25 -11.70 -0.61
C MET A 141 -8.60 -11.15 0.67
N PRO A 142 -8.57 -11.93 1.76
CA PRO A 142 -7.76 -11.61 2.92
C PRO A 142 -6.26 -11.69 2.58
N SER A 143 -5.48 -10.77 3.13
CA SER A 143 -4.02 -10.77 3.05
C SER A 143 -3.37 -10.16 4.28
N ILE A 144 -2.14 -10.56 4.57
CA ILE A 144 -1.23 -9.91 5.50
C ILE A 144 -0.03 -9.35 4.74
N SER A 145 0.60 -8.31 5.27
CA SER A 145 1.78 -7.70 4.68
C SER A 145 2.76 -7.16 5.71
N THR A 146 3.97 -6.87 5.26
CA THR A 146 4.96 -6.09 6.00
C THR A 146 5.83 -5.35 5.00
N SER A 147 6.40 -4.22 5.42
CA SER A 147 7.30 -3.43 4.57
C SER A 147 8.59 -3.11 5.29
N TYR A 148 9.70 -3.24 4.57
CA TYR A 148 11.01 -2.71 4.94
C TYR A 148 11.26 -1.43 4.17
N ALA A 149 11.84 -0.42 4.81
CA ALA A 149 12.20 0.85 4.19
C ALA A 149 13.67 1.18 4.45
N SER A 150 14.28 1.89 3.49
CA SER A 150 15.64 2.40 3.61
C SER A 150 15.73 3.53 4.64
N GLU A 151 16.96 3.85 5.04
CA GLU A 151 17.23 5.00 5.92
C GLU A 151 16.72 6.29 5.28
N ASP A 152 17.04 6.56 4.01
CA ASP A 152 16.55 7.76 3.31
C ASP A 152 15.01 7.91 3.31
N TYR A 153 14.27 6.80 3.17
CA TYR A 153 12.80 6.81 3.25
C TYR A 153 12.35 7.13 4.69
N ASN A 154 12.92 6.43 5.67
CA ASN A 154 12.49 6.60 7.05
C ASN A 154 12.90 7.98 7.59
N ASP A 155 14.06 8.50 7.18
CA ASP A 155 14.55 9.81 7.58
C ASP A 155 13.62 10.92 7.08
N SER A 156 13.28 10.92 5.79
CA SER A 156 12.34 11.90 5.23
C SER A 156 10.95 11.84 5.86
N MET A 157 10.43 10.62 6.09
CA MET A 157 9.06 10.44 6.56
C MET A 157 8.90 10.57 8.08
N PHE A 158 9.92 10.21 8.87
CA PHE A 158 9.78 10.00 10.32
C PHE A 158 10.83 10.71 11.19
N SER A 159 11.92 11.27 10.64
CA SER A 159 12.89 12.03 11.44
C SER A 159 12.40 13.44 11.79
N VAL A 160 12.99 14.00 12.84
CA VAL A 160 12.79 15.39 13.27
C VAL A 160 14.15 16.01 13.57
N SER A 161 14.57 16.96 12.76
CA SER A 161 15.83 17.68 12.93
C SER A 161 15.79 18.66 14.12
N ALA A 162 16.97 19.15 14.53
CA ALA A 162 17.07 20.20 15.54
C ALA A 162 16.45 21.54 15.09
N ALA A 163 16.47 21.82 13.79
CA ALA A 163 15.82 23.01 13.23
C ALA A 163 14.30 22.89 13.32
N GLU A 164 13.76 21.73 12.95
CA GLU A 164 12.34 21.41 13.06
C GLU A 164 11.86 21.42 14.51
N THR A 165 12.61 20.81 15.42
CA THR A 165 12.36 20.87 16.88
C THR A 165 12.14 22.31 17.33
N ALA A 166 12.95 23.26 16.85
CA ALA A 166 12.81 24.68 17.20
C ALA A 166 11.55 25.34 16.61
N ARG A 167 11.01 24.83 15.49
CA ARG A 167 9.78 25.33 14.83
C ARG A 167 8.50 24.66 15.37
N THR A 168 8.58 23.40 15.77
CA THR A 168 7.42 22.55 16.08
C THR A 168 7.27 22.27 17.57
N GLY A 169 8.39 22.19 18.30
CA GLY A 169 8.44 21.71 19.68
C GLY A 169 8.49 20.19 19.82
N LEU A 170 8.47 19.44 18.70
CA LEU A 170 8.69 18.00 18.70
C LEU A 170 10.13 17.69 19.12
N ALA A 171 10.33 16.55 19.78
CA ALA A 171 11.68 16.11 20.14
C ALA A 171 12.49 15.77 18.88
N THR A 172 13.81 16.03 18.92
CA THR A 172 14.71 15.56 17.86
C THR A 172 14.66 14.03 17.77
N TYR A 173 14.59 13.51 16.55
CA TYR A 173 14.44 12.09 16.29
C TYR A 173 15.14 11.72 14.98
N ASN A 174 15.77 10.55 14.93
CA ASN A 174 16.38 10.01 13.72
C ASN A 174 15.83 8.61 13.50
N ALA A 175 15.21 8.36 12.36
CA ALA A 175 14.69 7.05 12.00
C ALA A 175 15.69 6.30 11.13
N ASP A 176 16.10 5.11 11.56
CA ASP A 176 17.01 4.25 10.79
C ASP A 176 16.23 3.39 9.78
N SER A 177 16.95 2.74 8.86
CA SER A 177 16.35 1.73 7.97
C SER A 177 15.76 0.55 8.75
N GLY A 178 14.66 -0.04 8.29
CA GLY A 178 14.05 -1.13 9.03
C GLY A 178 12.70 -1.60 8.51
N PHE A 179 12.17 -2.66 9.13
CA PHE A 179 10.76 -2.98 8.99
C PHE A 179 9.94 -1.86 9.63
N LYS A 180 9.12 -1.17 8.83
CA LYS A 180 8.34 -0.01 9.28
C LYS A 180 6.89 -0.35 9.59
N ASP A 181 6.35 -1.43 9.03
CA ASP A 181 4.94 -1.79 9.23
C ASP A 181 4.64 -3.29 9.13
N VAL A 182 3.51 -3.66 9.74
CA VAL A 182 2.77 -4.90 9.50
C VAL A 182 1.32 -4.57 9.20
N GLY A 183 0.69 -5.33 8.32
CA GLY A 183 -0.67 -5.03 7.87
C GLY A 183 -1.54 -6.26 7.65
N ALA A 184 -2.84 -6.03 7.70
CA ALA A 184 -3.89 -6.97 7.33
C ALA A 184 -4.91 -6.25 6.46
N SER A 185 -5.35 -6.89 5.39
CA SER A 185 -6.31 -6.34 4.43
C SER A 185 -7.32 -7.38 4.03
N VAL A 186 -8.53 -6.93 3.69
CA VAL A 186 -9.52 -7.74 2.99
C VAL A 186 -10.07 -6.95 1.82
N VAL A 187 -10.07 -7.56 0.64
CA VAL A 187 -10.80 -7.05 -0.51
C VAL A 187 -12.00 -7.95 -0.75
N GLY A 188 -13.20 -7.41 -0.56
CA GLY A 188 -14.45 -8.06 -0.92
C GLY A 188 -14.87 -7.62 -2.33
N THR A 189 -15.33 -8.56 -3.15
CA THR A 189 -15.92 -8.25 -4.46
C THR A 189 -17.20 -9.05 -4.64
N HIS A 190 -18.28 -8.38 -5.04
CA HIS A 190 -19.58 -8.99 -5.30
C HIS A 190 -20.04 -8.70 -6.73
N GLN A 191 -20.41 -9.76 -7.46
CA GLN A 191 -20.90 -9.67 -8.82
C GLN A 191 -22.43 -9.49 -8.86
N PHE A 192 -22.89 -8.31 -9.26
CA PHE A 192 -24.31 -8.01 -9.39
C PHE A 192 -24.91 -8.62 -10.66
N THR A 193 -24.17 -8.52 -11.77
CA THR A 193 -24.53 -9.05 -13.09
C THR A 193 -23.28 -9.56 -13.79
N ASN A 194 -23.42 -10.14 -14.99
CA ASN A 194 -22.27 -10.62 -15.76
C ASN A 194 -21.23 -9.52 -16.05
N HIS A 195 -21.66 -8.25 -16.11
CA HIS A 195 -20.79 -7.11 -16.43
C HIS A 195 -20.49 -6.20 -15.24
N TRP A 196 -21.35 -6.16 -14.23
CA TRP A 196 -21.21 -5.23 -13.10
C TRP A 196 -20.84 -5.94 -11.80
N SER A 197 -19.82 -5.43 -11.12
CA SER A 197 -19.44 -5.82 -9.77
C SER A 197 -19.16 -4.61 -8.89
N GLY A 198 -19.19 -4.82 -7.57
CA GLY A 198 -18.75 -3.84 -6.59
C GLY A 198 -17.61 -4.42 -5.77
N SER A 199 -16.66 -3.58 -5.37
CA SER A 199 -15.56 -3.96 -4.49
C SER A 199 -15.54 -3.08 -3.26
N VAL A 200 -15.17 -3.67 -2.12
CA VAL A 200 -14.89 -2.98 -0.86
C VAL A 200 -13.50 -3.39 -0.41
N ILE A 201 -12.69 -2.42 -0.04
CA ILE A 201 -11.33 -2.62 0.47
C ILE A 201 -11.34 -2.16 1.92
N MET A 202 -10.80 -2.98 2.81
CA MET A 202 -10.47 -2.56 4.18
C MET A 202 -9.04 -3.00 4.46
N ASN A 203 -8.19 -2.05 4.81
CA ASN A 203 -6.79 -2.28 5.15
C ASN A 203 -6.51 -1.67 6.52
N TYR A 204 -5.81 -2.43 7.33
CA TYR A 204 -5.25 -1.99 8.60
C TYR A 204 -3.74 -2.20 8.54
N THR A 205 -3.00 -1.15 8.80
CA THR A 205 -1.54 -1.17 8.89
C THR A 205 -1.16 -0.65 10.26
N ARG A 206 -0.26 -1.35 10.94
CA ARG A 206 0.36 -0.87 12.17
C ARG A 206 1.83 -0.54 11.88
N LEU A 207 2.18 0.73 12.07
CA LEU A 207 3.58 1.16 12.09
C LEU A 207 4.29 0.51 13.28
N ILE A 208 5.57 0.17 13.10
CA ILE A 208 6.41 -0.49 14.11
C ILE A 208 7.83 0.08 14.06
N ASN A 209 8.59 -0.18 15.13
CA ASN A 209 9.97 0.30 15.29
C ASN A 209 10.02 1.82 15.09
N ASP A 210 11.03 2.32 14.39
CA ASP A 210 11.30 3.76 14.29
C ASP A 210 10.14 4.56 13.65
N ALA A 211 9.38 3.93 12.75
CA ALA A 211 8.20 4.56 12.18
C ALA A 211 7.08 4.78 13.22
N ALA A 212 6.95 3.88 14.21
CA ALA A 212 5.98 4.04 15.29
C ALA A 212 6.48 4.97 16.41
N ASP A 213 7.78 4.97 16.67
CA ASP A 213 8.42 5.69 17.77
C ASP A 213 8.74 7.16 17.41
N SER A 214 8.52 7.56 16.16
CA SER A 214 8.68 8.95 15.70
C SER A 214 7.72 9.90 16.43
N PRO A 215 8.17 11.08 16.90
CA PRO A 215 7.30 12.12 17.44
C PRO A 215 6.20 12.59 16.46
N ILE A 216 6.42 12.45 15.15
CA ILE A 216 5.41 12.74 14.13
C ILE A 216 4.22 11.78 14.25
N VAL A 217 4.46 10.56 14.72
CA VAL A 217 3.46 9.49 14.84
C VAL A 217 2.96 9.34 16.27
N ASP A 218 3.86 9.26 17.26
CA ASP A 218 3.51 8.98 18.66
C ASP A 218 2.85 10.19 19.35
N ASP A 219 3.33 11.42 19.07
CA ASP A 219 2.81 12.64 19.69
C ASP A 219 1.69 13.32 18.87
N ARG A 220 1.73 13.19 17.54
CA ARG A 220 0.87 13.96 16.61
C ARG A 220 -0.07 13.11 15.76
N GLY A 221 0.06 11.79 15.75
CA GLY A 221 -0.74 10.95 14.87
C GLY A 221 -1.09 9.61 15.48
N SER A 222 -0.94 8.55 14.70
CA SER A 222 -1.19 7.19 15.17
C SER A 222 -0.31 6.16 14.49
N ALA A 223 0.23 5.23 15.27
CA ALA A 223 0.82 4.03 14.69
C ALA A 223 -0.23 3.12 14.01
N ASN A 224 -1.53 3.33 14.25
CA ASN A 224 -2.61 2.52 13.69
C ASN A 224 -3.27 3.23 12.50
N GLN A 225 -2.99 2.73 11.31
CA GLN A 225 -3.37 3.34 10.04
C GLN A 225 -4.48 2.51 9.39
N PHE A 226 -5.61 3.14 9.06
CA PHE A 226 -6.70 2.49 8.37
C PHE A 226 -6.79 2.99 6.93
N PHE A 227 -7.25 2.14 6.02
CA PHE A 227 -7.72 2.55 4.72
C PHE A 227 -8.99 1.80 4.41
N THR A 228 -10.00 2.50 3.92
CA THR A 228 -11.24 1.87 3.45
C THR A 228 -11.66 2.49 2.14
N GLY A 229 -12.26 1.71 1.27
CA GLY A 229 -12.73 2.23 0.00
C GLY A 229 -13.75 1.32 -0.66
N ALA A 230 -14.52 1.89 -1.56
CA ALA A 230 -15.48 1.15 -2.35
C ALA A 230 -15.45 1.61 -3.81
N SER A 231 -15.60 0.67 -4.74
CA SER A 231 -15.68 0.94 -6.17
C SER A 231 -16.81 0.16 -6.83
N ILE A 232 -17.31 0.71 -7.93
CA ILE A 232 -18.15 -0.01 -8.89
C ILE A 232 -17.29 -0.30 -10.12
N ASN A 233 -17.37 -1.54 -10.60
CA ASN A 233 -16.56 -2.05 -11.68
C ASN A 233 -17.44 -2.58 -12.81
N TYR A 234 -16.97 -2.36 -14.04
CA TYR A 234 -17.53 -2.87 -15.28
C TYR A 234 -16.52 -3.77 -16.00
N SER A 235 -16.96 -4.95 -16.39
CA SER A 235 -16.26 -5.89 -17.27
C SER A 235 -16.93 -5.90 -18.64
N PHE A 236 -16.14 -5.69 -19.69
CA PHE A 236 -16.58 -5.79 -21.09
C PHE A 236 -16.64 -7.25 -21.53
#